data_AF-A0A1F9ST70-F1
#
_entry.id   AF-A0A1F9ST70-F1
#
_cell.length_a   1.000
_cell.length_b   1.000
_cell.length_c   1.000
_cell.angle_alpha   90.00
_cell.angle_beta   90.00
_cell.angle_gamma   90.00
#
_symmetry.space_group_name_H-M   'P 1'
#
loop_
_entity.id
_entity.type
_entity.pdbx_description
1 polymer ?
#
loop_
_entity_poly.entity_id
_entity_poly.type
_entity_poly.pdbx_seq_one_letter_code
_entity_poly.pdbx_strand_id
1 'polypeptide(L)'
;MANNTAFLMIALLTACAAPARAQVQVSTPAATVEQMYRPVNQRDPLVPATVYGDQKGTGKTARTESSAPGVAKGSFTVYGLVLTGILEDSRGRQALLRDQATGLLYTLRAGHLFDSKKKIMPGISGVVKGKQVIFLTEDKKVHQLNLRERE
;
A
#
# COMPACT_ATOMS: atom_id res chain seq x y z
N MET A 1 -60.95 -35.80 -51.88
CA MET A 1 -60.85 -34.40 -51.42
C MET A 1 -59.95 -34.35 -50.19
N ALA A 2 -58.65 -34.14 -50.40
CA ALA A 2 -57.68 -33.75 -49.38
C ALA A 2 -56.34 -33.69 -50.13
N ASN A 3 -55.72 -32.52 -50.23
CA ASN A 3 -54.30 -32.26 -50.56
C ASN A 3 -54.17 -30.79 -51.00
N ASN A 4 -54.39 -29.84 -50.09
CA ASN A 4 -54.08 -28.44 -50.40
C ASN A 4 -53.79 -27.54 -49.18
N THR A 5 -53.33 -28.12 -48.06
CA THR A 5 -53.08 -27.38 -46.81
C THR A 5 -51.60 -27.27 -46.44
N ALA A 6 -50.72 -28.08 -47.05
CA ALA A 6 -49.29 -28.07 -46.72
C ALA A 6 -48.50 -26.93 -47.38
N PHE A 7 -49.00 -26.38 -48.50
CA PHE A 7 -48.26 -25.36 -49.27
C PHE A 7 -48.38 -23.94 -48.67
N LEU A 8 -49.42 -23.68 -47.87
CA LEU A 8 -49.71 -22.35 -47.34
C LEU A 8 -48.88 -22.01 -46.08
N MET A 9 -48.28 -23.00 -45.42
CA MET A 9 -47.48 -22.80 -44.20
C MET A 9 -46.00 -22.51 -44.47
N ILE A 10 -45.48 -22.81 -45.67
CA ILE A 10 -44.06 -22.56 -46.00
C ILE A 10 -43.85 -21.11 -46.44
N ALA A 11 -44.85 -20.46 -47.03
CA ALA A 11 -44.75 -19.07 -47.48
C ALA A 11 -44.76 -18.03 -46.33
N LEU A 12 -45.28 -18.39 -45.15
CA LEU A 12 -45.37 -17.47 -44.00
C LEU A 12 -44.10 -17.43 -43.15
N LEU A 13 -43.20 -18.40 -43.30
CA LEU A 13 -41.95 -18.49 -42.53
C LEU A 13 -40.75 -17.78 -43.18
N THR A 14 -40.88 -17.34 -44.43
CA THR A 14 -39.80 -16.67 -45.18
C THR A 14 -39.80 -15.14 -45.12
N ALA A 15 -40.72 -14.52 -44.36
CA ALA A 15 -40.86 -13.05 -44.32
C ALA A 15 -40.04 -12.34 -43.21
N CYS A 16 -39.28 -13.07 -42.38
CA CYS A 16 -38.60 -12.50 -41.20
C CYS A 16 -37.06 -12.39 -41.31
N ALA A 17 -36.51 -12.26 -42.51
CA ALA A 17 -35.08 -11.98 -42.69
C ALA A 17 -34.83 -10.49 -43.02
N ALA A 18 -35.23 -9.59 -42.11
CA ALA A 18 -34.76 -8.21 -42.16
C ALA A 18 -33.38 -8.14 -41.50
N PRO A 19 -32.33 -7.63 -42.17
CA PRO A 19 -31.04 -7.45 -41.55
C PRO A 19 -31.14 -6.32 -40.52
N ALA A 20 -31.23 -6.69 -39.24
CA ALA A 20 -31.11 -5.75 -38.13
C ALA A 20 -29.68 -5.17 -38.14
N ARG A 21 -29.50 -4.00 -38.75
CA ARG A 21 -28.27 -3.22 -38.59
C ARG A 21 -28.28 -2.62 -37.20
N ALA A 22 -27.50 -3.22 -36.30
CA ALA A 22 -27.18 -2.62 -35.01
C ALA A 22 -26.49 -1.27 -35.27
N GLN A 23 -27.23 -0.17 -35.15
CA GLN A 23 -26.65 1.16 -35.10
C GLN A 23 -26.00 1.29 -33.73
N VAL A 24 -24.69 1.05 -33.68
CA VAL A 24 -23.88 1.34 -32.49
C VAL A 24 -23.85 2.85 -32.35
N GLN A 25 -24.76 3.39 -31.54
CA GLN A 25 -24.76 4.79 -31.18
C GLN A 25 -23.56 5.03 -30.26
N VAL A 26 -22.45 5.48 -30.85
CA VAL A 26 -21.24 5.86 -30.11
C VAL A 26 -21.56 7.16 -29.38
N SER A 27 -21.70 7.08 -28.06
CA SER A 27 -22.06 8.19 -27.17
C SER A 27 -20.93 9.19 -26.93
N THR A 28 -19.81 9.07 -27.64
CA THR A 28 -18.66 9.96 -27.53
C THR A 28 -18.26 10.52 -28.90
N PRO A 29 -18.18 11.86 -29.05
CA PRO A 29 -17.69 12.47 -30.28
C PRO A 29 -16.21 12.13 -30.49
N ALA A 30 -15.80 11.98 -31.75
CA ALA A 30 -14.40 11.73 -32.10
C ALA A 30 -13.52 12.89 -31.60
N ALA A 31 -12.51 12.57 -30.78
CA ALA A 31 -11.60 13.56 -30.23
C ALA A 31 -10.82 14.25 -31.36
N THR A 32 -10.89 15.58 -31.41
CA THR A 32 -10.10 16.36 -32.37
C THR A 32 -8.68 16.57 -31.86
N VAL A 33 -7.74 16.78 -32.79
CA VAL A 33 -6.31 17.02 -32.46
C VAL A 33 -6.16 18.17 -31.45
N GLU A 34 -6.95 19.23 -31.60
CA GLU A 34 -6.94 20.35 -30.67
C GLU A 34 -7.38 19.97 -29.26
N GLN A 35 -8.36 19.06 -29.11
CA GLN A 35 -8.81 18.57 -27.80
C GLN A 35 -7.78 17.64 -27.14
N MET A 36 -6.92 16.99 -27.92
CA MET A 36 -5.85 16.15 -27.39
C MET A 36 -4.67 16.97 -26.86
N TYR A 37 -4.30 18.05 -27.55
CA TYR A 37 -3.11 18.83 -27.20
C TYR A 37 -3.42 20.08 -26.37
N ARG A 38 -4.67 20.53 -26.32
CA ARG A 38 -5.07 21.68 -25.51
C ARG A 38 -5.72 21.19 -24.21
N PRO A 39 -5.11 21.47 -23.04
CA PRO A 39 -5.72 21.10 -21.77
C PRO A 39 -7.07 21.82 -21.62
N VAL A 40 -8.10 21.06 -21.23
CA VAL A 40 -9.45 21.57 -20.99
C VAL A 40 -9.47 22.70 -19.96
N ASN A 41 -8.50 22.70 -19.05
CA ASN A 41 -8.37 23.70 -18.00
C ASN A 41 -6.97 24.32 -18.03
N GLN A 42 -6.87 25.59 -18.41
CA GLN A 42 -5.63 26.38 -18.35
C GLN A 42 -5.44 26.85 -16.91
N ARG A 43 -4.95 25.95 -16.06
CA ARG A 43 -4.68 26.27 -14.66
C ARG A 43 -3.39 27.06 -14.52
N ASP A 44 -3.38 28.02 -13.60
CA ASP A 44 -2.17 28.72 -13.19
C ASP A 44 -1.18 27.73 -12.54
N PRO A 45 0.05 27.57 -13.08
CA PRO A 45 1.04 26.65 -12.56
C PRO A 45 1.55 27.02 -11.17
N LEU A 46 1.34 28.26 -10.71
CA LEU A 46 1.76 28.70 -9.38
C LEU A 46 0.73 28.32 -8.29
N VAL A 47 -0.44 27.80 -8.68
CA VAL A 47 -1.49 27.40 -7.74
C VAL A 47 -1.47 25.88 -7.51
N PRO A 48 -1.15 25.41 -6.29
CA PRO A 48 -1.01 23.98 -5.98
C PRO A 48 -2.26 23.17 -6.36
N ALA A 49 -2.06 22.04 -7.06
CA ALA A 49 -3.14 21.16 -7.47
C ALA A 49 -3.90 20.57 -6.26
N THR A 50 -5.22 20.68 -6.28
CA THR A 50 -6.14 20.08 -5.28
C THR A 50 -6.63 18.70 -5.70
N VAL A 51 -6.20 18.22 -6.88
CA VAL A 51 -6.55 16.90 -7.40
C VAL A 51 -5.68 15.84 -6.73
N TYR A 52 -6.30 14.74 -6.34
CA TYR A 52 -5.65 13.62 -5.65
C TYR A 52 -4.53 13.03 -6.51
N GLY A 53 -3.30 13.05 -6.01
CA GLY A 53 -2.12 12.45 -6.65
C GLY A 53 -1.03 13.42 -7.11
N ASP A 54 -1.32 14.74 -7.22
CA ASP A 54 -0.38 15.72 -7.79
C ASP A 54 0.19 16.72 -6.76
N GLN A 55 0.22 16.33 -5.49
CA GLN A 55 0.83 17.14 -4.42
C GLN A 55 2.36 17.02 -4.42
N LYS A 56 3.01 17.67 -5.40
CA LYS A 56 4.43 18.05 -5.28
C LYS A 56 4.58 19.57 -5.40
N GLY A 57 4.07 20.30 -4.42
CA GLY A 57 4.22 21.76 -4.36
C GLY A 57 3.86 22.30 -3.00
N THR A 58 4.88 22.51 -2.16
CA THR A 58 4.96 23.39 -0.98
C THR A 58 3.63 23.90 -0.38
N GLY A 59 2.81 22.99 0.12
CA GLY A 59 1.83 23.27 1.16
C GLY A 59 2.37 22.64 2.43
N LYS A 60 2.44 23.41 3.52
CA LYS A 60 2.73 22.91 4.88
C LYS A 60 2.09 21.54 5.02
N THR A 61 2.88 20.54 5.38
CA THR A 61 2.39 19.21 5.76
C THR A 61 1.40 19.36 6.90
N ALA A 62 0.16 19.70 6.57
CA ALA A 62 -1.00 19.23 7.29
C ALA A 62 -0.78 17.73 7.30
N ARG A 63 -0.44 17.28 8.50
CA ARG A 63 -0.26 15.89 8.86
C ARG A 63 -1.58 15.23 8.55
N THR A 64 -1.81 14.85 7.30
CA THR A 64 -2.79 13.86 6.93
C THR A 64 -2.25 12.61 7.58
N GLU A 65 -2.73 12.41 8.80
CA GLU A 65 -2.79 11.12 9.45
C GLU A 65 -3.42 10.22 8.42
N SER A 66 -2.55 9.60 7.64
CA SER A 66 -2.82 8.34 7.00
C SER A 66 -3.31 7.48 8.15
N SER A 67 -4.62 7.35 8.22
CA SER A 67 -5.34 6.26 8.83
C SER A 67 -4.89 4.98 8.14
N ALA A 68 -3.62 4.62 8.36
CA ALA A 68 -3.29 3.23 8.58
C ALA A 68 -4.33 2.75 9.61
N PRO A 69 -4.92 1.56 9.41
CA PRO A 69 -5.87 1.03 10.38
C PRO A 69 -5.22 1.21 11.74
N GLY A 70 -5.96 1.82 12.67
CA GLY A 70 -5.49 1.99 14.03
C GLY A 70 -5.16 0.61 14.56
N VAL A 71 -3.91 0.19 14.34
CA VAL A 71 -3.31 -0.91 15.03
C VAL A 71 -3.40 -0.40 16.43
N ALA A 72 -4.36 -0.98 17.17
CA ALA A 72 -4.51 -0.79 18.60
C ALA A 72 -3.11 -0.65 19.16
N LYS A 73 -2.90 0.24 20.14
CA LYS A 73 -1.67 0.24 20.95
C LYS A 73 -1.50 -1.18 21.49
N GLY A 74 -0.91 -2.05 20.67
CA GLY A 74 -0.70 -3.44 20.95
C GLY A 74 0.33 -3.36 22.03
N SER A 75 0.07 -4.07 23.12
CA SER A 75 1.06 -4.30 24.14
C SER A 75 2.33 -4.76 23.44
N PHE A 76 3.30 -3.85 23.32
CA PHE A 76 4.58 -4.17 22.73
C PHE A 76 5.23 -5.18 23.66
N THR A 77 5.69 -6.30 23.11
CA THR A 77 6.40 -7.33 23.89
C THR A 77 7.77 -7.57 23.28
N VAL A 78 8.80 -7.63 24.12
CA VAL A 78 10.19 -7.90 23.68
C VAL A 78 10.33 -9.35 23.17
N TYR A 79 9.52 -10.27 23.68
CA TYR A 79 9.60 -11.70 23.38
C TYR A 79 9.24 -12.07 21.92
N GLY A 80 8.50 -11.21 21.22
CA GLY A 80 8.18 -11.40 19.80
C GLY A 80 9.25 -10.86 18.84
N LEU A 81 10.30 -10.22 19.36
CA LEU A 81 11.34 -9.63 18.52
C LEU A 81 12.31 -10.69 18.00
N VAL A 82 12.62 -10.57 16.72
CA VAL A 82 13.64 -11.35 16.02
C VAL A 82 14.73 -10.41 15.55
N LEU A 83 15.98 -10.74 15.92
CA LEU A 83 17.15 -10.01 15.44
C LEU A 83 17.38 -10.33 13.97
N THR A 84 17.20 -9.32 13.11
CA THR A 84 17.35 -9.44 11.65
C THR A 84 18.78 -9.18 11.22
N GLY A 85 19.46 -8.23 11.87
CA GLY A 85 20.82 -7.86 11.52
C GLY A 85 21.43 -6.87 12.48
N ILE A 86 22.76 -6.73 12.41
CA ILE A 86 23.52 -5.72 13.15
C ILE A 86 24.26 -4.88 12.11
N LEU A 87 24.10 -3.56 12.22
CA LEU A 87 24.79 -2.56 11.41
C LEU A 87 25.87 -1.91 12.26
N GLU A 88 27.06 -1.76 11.69
CA GLU A 88 28.15 -1.01 12.31
C GLU A 88 28.41 0.24 11.47
N ASP A 89 28.25 1.40 12.10
CA ASP A 89 28.51 2.72 11.51
C ASP A 89 29.56 3.44 12.37
N SER A 90 30.12 4.53 11.86
CA SER A 90 30.98 5.48 12.56
C SER A 90 30.44 5.92 13.94
N ARG A 91 29.11 5.91 14.12
CA ARG A 91 28.42 6.28 15.36
C ARG A 91 28.28 5.12 16.35
N GLY A 92 28.66 3.91 15.96
CA GLY A 92 28.56 2.70 16.76
C GLY A 92 27.64 1.64 16.16
N ARG A 93 27.38 0.60 16.95
CA ARG A 93 26.60 -0.57 16.55
C ARG A 93 25.11 -0.34 16.74
N GLN A 94 24.35 -0.74 15.74
CA GLN A 94 22.90 -0.67 15.72
C GLN A 94 22.34 -2.06 15.42
N ALA A 95 21.23 -2.45 16.04
CA ALA A 95 20.57 -3.71 15.74
C ALA A 95 19.21 -3.45 15.09
N LEU A 96 18.95 -4.20 14.02
CA LEU A 96 17.67 -4.23 13.32
C LEU A 96 16.84 -5.39 13.82
N LEU A 97 15.67 -5.08 14.33
CA LEU A 97 14.77 -6.03 14.97
C LEU A 97 13.45 -6.01 14.22
N ARG A 98 12.83 -7.17 14.10
CA ARG A 98 11.51 -7.32 13.50
C ARG A 98 10.62 -8.04 14.48
N ASP A 99 9.43 -7.53 14.72
CA ASP A 99 8.41 -8.30 15.45
C ASP A 99 7.88 -9.42 14.55
N GLN A 100 7.91 -10.64 15.05
CA GLN A 100 7.45 -11.82 14.34
C GLN A 100 5.93 -11.79 14.09
N ALA A 101 5.16 -11.20 15.02
CA ALA A 101 3.70 -11.17 14.92
C ALA A 101 3.20 -10.08 13.96
N THR A 102 3.65 -8.84 14.17
CA THR A 102 3.18 -7.69 13.38
C THR A 102 4.03 -7.40 12.15
N GLY A 103 5.26 -7.92 12.09
CA GLY A 103 6.23 -7.58 11.05
C GLY A 103 6.81 -6.17 11.19
N LEU A 104 6.47 -5.41 12.24
CA LEU A 104 6.99 -4.07 12.46
C LEU A 104 8.50 -4.08 12.70
N LEU A 105 9.17 -3.05 12.18
CA LEU A 105 10.60 -2.87 12.29
C LEU A 105 10.95 -1.95 13.46
N TYR A 106 11.90 -2.39 14.26
CA TYR A 106 12.47 -1.67 15.38
C TYR A 106 13.97 -1.57 15.20
N THR A 107 14.56 -0.51 15.74
CA THR A 107 16.01 -0.28 15.67
C THR A 107 16.55 0.01 17.07
N LEU A 108 17.47 -0.80 17.55
CA LEU A 108 18.21 -0.51 18.78
C LEU A 108 19.47 0.28 18.42
N ARG A 109 19.60 1.49 18.94
CA ARG A 109 20.80 2.32 18.78
C ARG A 109 21.02 3.17 20.03
N ALA A 110 22.28 3.41 20.38
CA ALA A 110 22.64 4.22 21.55
C ALA A 110 21.90 3.81 22.85
N GLY A 111 21.71 2.52 23.08
CA GLY A 111 21.04 2.02 24.29
C GLY A 111 19.51 1.98 24.24
N HIS A 112 18.88 2.59 23.24
CA HIS A 112 17.43 2.79 23.18
C HIS A 112 16.80 2.10 21.98
N LEU A 113 15.61 1.53 22.20
CA LEU A 113 14.82 0.94 21.12
C LEU A 113 13.98 2.02 20.44
N PHE A 114 14.06 2.09 19.12
CA PHE A 114 13.30 3.01 18.29
C PHE A 114 12.26 2.24 17.48
N ASP A 115 11.05 2.77 17.43
CA ASP A 115 10.00 2.33 16.51
C ASP A 115 10.32 2.77 15.06
N SER A 116 9.64 2.18 14.09
CA SER A 116 9.53 2.59 12.69
C SER A 116 9.42 4.11 12.49
N LYS A 117 8.71 4.81 13.38
CA LYS A 117 8.54 6.28 13.38
C LYS A 117 9.71 7.05 14.02
N LYS A 118 10.84 6.38 14.29
CA LYS A 118 12.02 6.90 15.00
C LYS A 118 11.71 7.47 16.39
N LYS A 119 10.63 6.99 17.02
CA LYS A 119 10.28 7.33 18.41
C LYS A 119 10.95 6.36 19.35
N ILE A 120 11.49 6.88 20.45
CA ILE A 120 12.05 6.07 21.53
C ILE A 120 10.91 5.31 22.21
N MET A 121 11.10 4.02 22.40
CA MET A 121 10.20 3.18 23.19
C MET A 121 10.60 3.25 24.67
N PRO A 122 9.71 3.74 25.54
CA PRO A 122 9.99 3.82 26.97
C PRO A 122 10.05 2.43 27.61
N GLY A 123 10.77 2.31 28.71
CA GLY A 123 10.83 1.07 29.50
C GLY A 123 11.65 -0.07 28.88
N ILE A 124 12.28 0.14 27.72
CA ILE A 124 13.14 -0.85 27.07
C ILE A 124 14.47 -0.21 26.71
N SER A 125 15.53 -0.75 27.29
CA SER A 125 16.90 -0.43 26.95
C SER A 125 17.61 -1.68 26.46
N GLY A 126 18.74 -1.53 25.77
CA GLY A 126 19.49 -2.69 25.35
C GLY A 126 20.88 -2.37 24.84
N VAL A 127 21.73 -3.38 24.83
CA VAL A 127 23.13 -3.30 24.40
C VAL A 127 23.40 -4.36 23.35
N VAL A 128 24.10 -3.97 22.28
CA VAL A 128 24.57 -4.88 21.24
C VAL A 128 25.96 -5.38 21.63
N LYS A 129 26.14 -6.70 21.77
CA LYS A 129 27.41 -7.33 22.13
C LYS A 129 27.78 -8.39 21.09
N GLY A 130 28.64 -8.07 20.13
CA GLY A 130 28.99 -9.02 19.06
C GLY A 130 27.78 -9.38 18.19
N LYS A 131 27.44 -10.66 18.08
CA LYS A 131 26.29 -11.19 17.31
C LYS A 131 24.98 -11.26 18.11
N GLN A 132 24.95 -10.73 19.34
CA GLN A 132 23.80 -10.81 20.23
C GLN A 132 23.35 -9.42 20.69
N VAL A 133 22.08 -9.32 21.03
CA VAL A 133 21.45 -8.13 21.58
C VAL A 133 20.82 -8.48 22.92
N ILE A 134 21.16 -7.71 23.95
CA ILE A 134 20.67 -7.89 25.32
C ILE A 134 19.73 -6.74 25.62
N PHE A 135 18.46 -7.03 25.90
CA PHE A 135 17.48 -6.06 26.37
C PHE A 135 17.34 -6.11 27.88
N LEU A 136 17.06 -4.94 28.44
CA LEU A 136 16.64 -4.74 29.81
C LEU A 136 15.31 -3.99 29.79
N THR A 137 14.26 -4.65 30.27
CA THR A 137 12.94 -4.03 30.45
C THR A 137 12.85 -3.31 31.80
N GLU A 138 11.78 -2.52 31.97
CA GLU A 138 11.44 -1.82 33.21
C GLU A 138 11.35 -2.76 34.43
N ASP A 139 10.85 -3.98 34.22
CA ASP A 139 10.82 -5.07 35.21
C ASP A 139 12.22 -5.59 35.62
N LYS A 140 13.31 -5.02 35.09
CA LYS A 140 14.69 -5.51 35.19
C LYS A 140 14.89 -6.93 34.64
N LYS A 141 14.01 -7.39 33.75
CA LYS A 141 14.17 -8.68 33.08
C LYS A 141 15.15 -8.54 31.94
N VAL A 142 16.10 -9.47 31.89
CA VAL A 142 17.13 -9.52 30.84
C VAL A 142 16.66 -10.49 29.76
N HIS A 143 16.61 -10.02 28.51
CA HIS A 143 16.28 -10.86 27.37
C HIS A 143 17.41 -10.82 26.34
N GLN A 144 17.86 -11.98 25.89
CA GLN A 144 18.99 -12.09 24.97
C GLN A 144 18.51 -12.65 23.64
N LEU A 145 18.78 -11.93 22.56
CA LEU A 145 18.51 -12.35 21.20
C LEU A 145 19.82 -12.59 20.45
N ASN A 146 19.93 -13.76 19.84
CA ASN A 146 21.04 -14.11 18.97
C ASN A 146 20.66 -13.87 17.50
N LEU A 147 21.65 -13.45 16.71
CA LEU A 147 21.47 -13.33 15.27
C LEU A 147 21.34 -14.75 14.71
N ARG A 148 20.16 -15.07 14.13
CA ARG A 148 19.96 -16.36 13.47
C ARG A 148 20.74 -16.37 12.16
N GLU A 149 21.66 -17.29 12.03
CA GLU A 149 22.24 -17.65 10.74
C GLU A 149 21.14 -18.43 10.00
N ARG A 150 20.65 -17.90 8.87
CA ARG A 150 19.63 -18.59 8.09
C ARG A 150 20.22 -19.92 7.60
N GLU A 151 19.55 -21.03 7.92
CA GLU A 151 19.59 -22.26 7.12
C GLU A 151 19.00 -22.03 5.73
#